data_AF-A0A1I1TH19-F1
#
_entry.id   AF-A0A1I1TH19-F1
#
_cell.length_a   1.000
_cell.length_b   1.000
_cell.length_c   1.000
_cell.angle_alpha   90.00
_cell.angle_beta   90.00
_cell.angle_gamma   90.00
#
_symmetry.space_group_name_H-M   'P 1'
#
loop_
_entity.id
_entity.type
_entity.pdbx_description
1 polymer ?
#
loop_
_entity_poly.entity_id
_entity_poly.type
_entity_poly.pdbx_seq_one_letter_code
_entity_poly.pdbx_strand_id
1 'polypeptide(L)'
;MLTRAGIGCWLLKSAVLPDQLLPGWRPGQTGDLIRCVRRSYRLDLVGPGDPAVLWCSGRVDPGVHAVGTVTGVDAGALEVQVRWELLADPVPRGALLADPVVRTAEVLRMPAGSNPSYLTPEQWAVVRALSPTAGRT
;
A
#
# COMPACT_ATOMS: atom_id res chain seq x y z
N MET A 1 19.88 -1.44 -6.45
CA MET A 1 18.75 -1.88 -7.30
C MET A 1 17.82 -2.71 -6.43
N LEU A 2 16.50 -2.53 -6.55
CA LEU A 2 15.53 -3.30 -5.75
C LEU A 2 15.37 -4.71 -6.34
N THR A 3 15.24 -5.72 -5.48
CA THR A 3 14.96 -7.11 -5.85
C THR A 3 13.70 -7.59 -5.16
N ARG A 4 13.11 -8.69 -5.63
CA ARG A 4 11.88 -9.25 -5.04
C ARG A 4 12.04 -9.64 -3.57
N ALA A 5 13.20 -10.18 -3.18
CA ALA A 5 13.50 -10.50 -1.78
C ALA A 5 13.57 -9.25 -0.87
N GLY A 6 13.86 -8.07 -1.44
CA GLY A 6 13.87 -6.81 -0.71
C GLY A 6 12.48 -6.17 -0.54
N ILE A 7 11.43 -6.76 -1.11
CA ILE A 7 10.06 -6.25 -1.06
C ILE A 7 9.26 -7.10 -0.09
N GLY A 8 8.87 -6.49 1.03
CA GLY A 8 7.94 -7.09 1.97
C GLY A 8 6.49 -6.85 1.58
N CYS A 9 6.20 -5.70 0.96
CA CYS A 9 4.86 -5.27 0.57
C CYS A 9 4.92 -4.13 -0.45
N TRP A 10 4.04 -4.15 -1.44
CA TRP A 10 3.86 -3.03 -2.37
C TRP A 10 3.05 -1.90 -1.74
N LEU A 11 3.43 -0.67 -2.00
CA LEU A 11 2.67 0.50 -1.55
C LEU A 11 2.10 1.24 -2.76
N LEU A 12 0.77 1.32 -2.80
CA LEU A 12 0.02 1.98 -3.85
C LEU A 12 -0.74 3.17 -3.27
N LYS A 13 -0.47 4.35 -3.82
CA LYS A 13 -1.01 5.62 -3.37
C LYS A 13 -2.40 5.88 -3.96
N SER A 14 -3.21 6.56 -3.16
CA SER A 14 -4.42 7.28 -3.56
C SER A 14 -4.34 8.74 -3.09
N ALA A 15 -4.91 9.66 -3.87
CA ALA A 15 -5.08 11.06 -3.46
C ALA A 15 -6.40 11.30 -2.71
N VAL A 16 -7.30 10.31 -2.73
CA VAL A 16 -8.63 10.35 -2.14
C VAL A 16 -8.77 9.23 -1.09
N LEU A 17 -9.71 9.42 -0.15
CA LEU A 17 -9.99 8.46 0.91
C LEU A 17 -10.79 7.24 0.38
N PRO A 18 -10.83 6.13 1.14
CA PRO A 18 -11.47 4.89 0.70
C PRO A 18 -12.96 5.01 0.30
N ASP A 19 -13.72 5.86 0.98
CA ASP A 19 -15.14 6.12 0.69
C ASP A 19 -15.37 6.77 -0.68
N GLN A 20 -14.41 7.57 -1.15
CA GLN A 20 -14.42 8.17 -2.48
C GLN A 20 -13.91 7.21 -3.56
N LEU A 21 -13.01 6.30 -3.20
CA LEU A 21 -12.50 5.27 -4.12
C LEU A 21 -13.55 4.21 -4.45
N LEU A 22 -14.31 3.80 -3.43
CA LEU A 22 -15.35 2.81 -3.55
C LEU A 22 -16.51 3.20 -2.61
N PRO A 23 -17.53 3.90 -3.13
CA PRO A 23 -18.67 4.33 -2.32
C PRO A 23 -19.32 3.16 -1.58
N GLY A 24 -19.47 3.32 -0.26
CA GLY A 24 -20.05 2.29 0.61
C GLY A 24 -19.07 1.23 1.09
N TRP A 25 -17.77 1.32 0.77
CA TRP A 25 -16.74 0.43 1.29
C TRP A 25 -16.54 0.66 2.80
N ARG A 26 -16.85 -0.35 3.61
CA ARG A 26 -16.77 -0.29 5.08
C ARG A 26 -15.60 -1.10 5.63
N PRO A 27 -15.09 -0.76 6.82
CA PRO A 27 -14.10 -1.58 7.53
C PRO A 27 -14.39 -3.08 7.52
N GLY A 28 -13.35 -3.88 7.27
CA GLY A 28 -13.41 -5.34 7.17
C GLY A 28 -14.04 -5.87 5.89
N GLN A 29 -14.59 -5.00 5.02
CA GLN A 29 -15.07 -5.43 3.71
C GLN A 29 -13.94 -5.46 2.70
N THR A 30 -14.06 -6.39 1.76
CA THR A 30 -13.16 -6.45 0.62
C THR A 30 -13.67 -5.62 -0.55
N GLY A 31 -12.75 -5.05 -1.33
CA GLY A 31 -13.05 -4.38 -2.59
C GLY A 31 -11.93 -4.61 -3.60
N ASP A 32 -12.29 -4.97 -4.84
CA ASP A 32 -11.34 -5.10 -5.94
C ASP A 32 -11.18 -3.74 -6.62
N LEU A 33 -9.97 -3.19 -6.63
CA LEU A 33 -9.68 -1.90 -7.24
C LEU A 33 -8.38 -1.94 -8.03
N ILE A 34 -8.36 -1.15 -9.10
CA ILE A 34 -7.19 -0.94 -9.93
C ILE A 34 -6.43 0.29 -9.44
N ARG A 35 -5.10 0.23 -9.46
CA ARG A 35 -4.24 1.41 -9.28
C ARG A 35 -3.36 1.61 -10.49
N CYS A 36 -3.40 2.82 -11.03
CA CYS A 36 -2.46 3.26 -12.04
C CYS A 36 -1.06 3.36 -11.43
N VAL A 37 -0.08 2.89 -12.19
CA VAL A 37 1.32 2.91 -11.83
C VAL A 37 2.14 3.65 -12.88
N ARG A 38 3.36 4.05 -12.51
CA ARG A 38 4.32 4.60 -13.44
C ARG A 38 5.15 3.48 -14.04
N ARG A 39 5.43 3.56 -15.34
CA ARG A 39 6.40 2.68 -16.00
C ARG A 39 7.74 2.73 -15.27
N SER A 40 8.20 1.58 -14.81
CA SER A 40 9.50 1.37 -14.18
C SER A 40 9.81 -0.13 -14.12
N TYR A 41 11.08 -0.50 -13.95
CA TYR A 41 11.48 -1.91 -13.77
C TYR A 41 10.80 -2.59 -12.57
N ARG A 42 10.25 -1.82 -11.62
CA ARG A 42 9.53 -2.37 -10.47
C ARG A 42 8.27 -3.10 -10.89
N LEU A 43 7.66 -2.71 -12.00
CA LEU A 43 6.46 -3.36 -12.50
C LEU A 43 6.73 -4.83 -12.86
N ASP A 44 7.94 -5.12 -13.36
CA ASP A 44 8.40 -6.49 -13.65
C ASP A 44 8.61 -7.33 -12.38
N LEU A 45 8.63 -6.70 -11.20
CA LEU A 45 8.76 -7.36 -9.90
C LEU A 45 7.41 -7.60 -9.20
N VAL A 46 6.35 -6.90 -9.63
CA VAL A 46 5.00 -7.06 -9.05
C VAL A 46 4.41 -8.36 -9.58
N GLY A 47 3.93 -9.22 -8.70
CA GLY A 47 3.28 -10.47 -9.07
C GLY A 47 1.97 -10.71 -8.33
N PRO A 48 1.02 -11.47 -8.92
CA PRO A 48 -0.13 -11.98 -8.19
C PRO A 48 0.27 -12.71 -6.91
N GLY A 49 -0.48 -12.48 -5.84
CA GLY A 49 -0.18 -12.99 -4.50
C GLY A 49 0.70 -12.07 -3.67
N ASP A 50 1.35 -11.05 -4.26
CA ASP A 50 2.14 -10.10 -3.48
C ASP A 50 1.25 -9.28 -2.53
N PRO A 51 1.68 -9.06 -1.28
CA PRO A 51 0.98 -8.17 -0.36
C PRO A 51 1.09 -6.72 -0.82
N ALA A 52 0.03 -5.96 -0.59
CA ALA A 52 -0.06 -4.54 -0.90
C ALA A 52 -0.70 -3.73 0.24
N VAL A 53 -0.37 -2.46 0.33
CA VAL A 53 -1.02 -1.47 1.19
C VAL A 53 -1.51 -0.28 0.37
N LEU A 54 -2.71 0.20 0.70
CA LEU A 54 -3.27 1.43 0.16
C LEU A 54 -2.84 2.61 1.03
N TRP A 55 -1.96 3.44 0.48
CA TRP A 55 -1.53 4.68 1.11
C TRP A 55 -2.43 5.84 0.65
N CYS A 56 -3.27 6.37 1.54
CA CYS A 56 -3.95 7.62 1.27
C CYS A 56 -2.98 8.78 1.56
N SER A 57 -2.68 9.53 0.51
CA SER A 57 -1.91 10.77 0.58
C SER A 57 -2.85 11.97 0.74
N GLY A 58 -2.34 13.09 1.24
CA GLY A 58 -3.13 14.32 1.39
C GLY A 58 -2.93 14.98 2.74
N ARG A 59 -3.81 15.96 3.02
CA ARG A 59 -3.81 16.70 4.29
C ARG A 59 -4.72 16.08 5.36
N VAL A 60 -5.75 15.34 4.94
CA VAL A 60 -6.71 14.67 5.82
C VAL A 60 -6.32 13.21 5.93
N ASP A 61 -6.07 12.76 7.16
CA ASP A 61 -5.76 11.39 7.55
C ASP A 61 -4.74 10.65 6.64
N PRO A 62 -3.55 11.23 6.38
CA PRO A 62 -2.54 10.54 5.58
C PRO A 62 -2.07 9.28 6.30
N GLY A 63 -1.95 8.16 5.59
CA GLY A 63 -1.61 6.89 6.22
C GLY A 63 -1.94 5.67 5.37
N VAL A 64 -1.82 4.49 5.99
CA VAL A 64 -2.26 3.22 5.40
C VAL A 64 -3.71 2.97 5.79
N HIS A 65 -4.60 2.87 4.80
CA HIS A 65 -6.04 2.70 5.03
C HIS A 65 -6.53 1.29 4.73
N ALA A 66 -5.87 0.57 3.83
CA ALA A 66 -6.25 -0.79 3.47
C ALA A 66 -5.00 -1.67 3.29
N VAL A 67 -5.18 -2.96 3.51
CA VAL A 67 -4.25 -4.01 3.11
C VAL A 67 -4.84 -4.79 1.96
N GLY A 68 -4.04 -5.50 1.19
CA GLY A 68 -4.56 -6.26 0.08
C GLY A 68 -3.55 -7.23 -0.51
N THR A 69 -4.03 -7.96 -1.50
CA THR A 69 -3.25 -8.93 -2.27
C THR A 69 -3.37 -8.59 -3.74
N VAL A 70 -2.24 -8.45 -4.42
CA VAL A 70 -2.20 -8.25 -5.87
C VAL A 70 -2.87 -9.45 -6.54
N THR A 71 -3.86 -9.18 -7.38
CA THR A 71 -4.59 -10.22 -8.14
C THR A 71 -4.17 -10.27 -9.60
N GLY A 72 -3.58 -9.19 -10.11
CA GLY A 72 -3.10 -9.10 -11.49
C GLY A 72 -2.21 -7.88 -11.71
N VAL A 73 -1.53 -7.90 -12.85
CA VAL A 73 -0.78 -6.76 -13.38
C VAL A 73 -1.03 -6.67 -14.88
N ASP A 74 -1.41 -5.50 -15.37
CA ASP A 74 -1.40 -5.17 -16.79
C ASP A 74 -0.28 -4.16 -17.07
N ALA A 75 0.86 -4.67 -17.55
CA ALA A 75 2.02 -3.84 -17.86
C ALA A 75 1.80 -2.93 -19.09
N GLY A 76 0.88 -3.29 -19.99
CA GLY A 76 0.51 -2.49 -21.15
C GLY A 76 -0.29 -1.27 -20.75
N ALA A 77 -1.29 -1.46 -19.87
CA ALA A 77 -2.12 -0.40 -19.32
C ALA A 77 -1.47 0.38 -18.17
N LEU A 78 -0.35 -0.11 -17.62
CA LEU A 78 0.29 0.41 -16.41
C LEU A 78 -0.65 0.37 -15.20
N GLU A 79 -1.23 -0.80 -14.98
CA GLU A 79 -2.23 -1.05 -13.95
C GLU A 79 -1.86 -2.24 -13.08
N VAL A 80 -2.12 -2.12 -11.78
CA VAL A 80 -2.04 -3.22 -10.82
C VAL A 80 -3.42 -3.42 -10.23
N GLN A 81 -3.95 -4.64 -10.37
CA GLN A 81 -5.21 -5.05 -9.76
C GLN A 81 -4.94 -5.62 -8.37
N VAL A 82 -5.71 -5.16 -7.37
CA VAL A 82 -5.55 -5.60 -5.99
C VAL A 82 -6.92 -5.83 -5.38
N ARG A 83 -7.04 -6.94 -4.65
CA ARG A 83 -8.15 -7.16 -3.73
C ARG A 83 -7.76 -6.57 -2.38
N TRP A 84 -8.46 -5.53 -1.97
CA TRP A 84 -8.23 -4.80 -0.73
C TRP A 84 -9.17 -5.27 0.37
N GLU A 85 -8.75 -5.15 1.62
CA GLU A 85 -9.58 -5.16 2.83
C GLU A 85 -9.39 -3.82 3.55
N LEU A 86 -10.49 -3.10 3.79
CA LEU A 86 -10.44 -1.80 4.46
C LEU A 86 -10.15 -1.98 5.95
N LEU A 87 -9.15 -1.27 6.48
CA LEU A 87 -8.85 -1.32 7.91
C LEU A 87 -9.95 -0.63 8.71
N ALA A 88 -10.29 -1.20 9.87
CA ALA A 88 -11.12 -0.52 10.86
C ALA A 88 -10.44 0.72 11.42
N ASP A 89 -9.15 0.57 11.72
CA ASP A 89 -8.29 1.65 12.21
C ASP A 89 -7.14 1.84 11.20
N PRO A 90 -7.17 2.90 10.37
CA PRO A 90 -6.06 3.25 9.51
C PRO A 90 -4.78 3.47 10.32
N VAL A 91 -3.62 3.08 9.78
CA VAL A 91 -2.33 3.39 10.40
C VAL A 91 -1.95 4.82 10.02
N PRO A 92 -1.98 5.79 10.96
CA PRO A 92 -1.73 7.18 10.63
C PRO A 92 -0.26 7.38 10.30
N ARG A 93 0.04 8.29 9.36
CA ARG A 93 1.40 8.69 9.00
C ARG A 93 2.24 9.08 10.23
N GLY A 94 1.64 9.71 11.23
CA GLY A 94 2.32 10.09 12.47
C GLY A 94 2.90 8.90 13.23
N ALA A 95 2.14 7.79 13.34
CA ALA A 95 2.63 6.57 13.96
C ALA A 95 3.80 5.96 13.18
N LEU A 96 3.74 5.98 11.85
CA LEU A 96 4.83 5.50 11.01
C LEU A 96 6.10 6.36 11.13
N LEU A 97 5.95 7.68 11.30
CA LEU A 97 7.09 8.57 11.51
C LEU A 97 7.74 8.41 12.89
N ALA A 98 6.98 7.98 13.89
CA ALA A 98 7.46 7.75 15.24
C ALA A 98 8.28 6.46 15.37
N ASP A 99 8.04 5.46 14.51
CA ASP A 99 8.76 4.20 14.54
C ASP A 99 10.11 4.29 13.78
N PRO A 100 11.23 3.85 14.39
CA PRO A 100 12.57 4.04 13.85
C PRO A 100 12.85 3.26 12.57
N VAL A 101 12.13 2.15 12.32
CA VAL A 101 12.29 1.30 11.14
C VAL A 101 11.49 1.89 9.98
N VAL A 102 10.18 2.07 10.18
CA VAL A 102 9.28 2.45 9.08
C VAL A 102 9.38 3.93 8.71
N ARG A 103 9.89 4.82 9.57
CA ARG A 103 10.18 6.22 9.21
C ARG A 103 11.10 6.37 7.99
N THR A 104 11.87 5.31 7.69
CA THR A 104 12.78 5.26 6.52
C THR A 104 12.13 4.72 5.25
N ALA A 105 10.84 4.37 5.28
CA ALA A 105 10.09 3.91 4.12
C ALA A 105 10.15 4.95 2.98
N GLU A 106 10.21 4.46 1.74
CA GLU A 106 10.36 5.32 0.56
C GLU A 106 9.24 6.36 0.47
N VAL A 107 7.99 5.98 0.78
CA VAL A 107 6.84 6.88 0.75
C VAL A 107 6.98 8.09 1.69
N LEU A 108 7.70 7.94 2.80
CA LEU A 108 7.90 9.00 3.79
C LEU A 108 9.10 9.89 3.45
N ARG A 109 10.19 9.29 2.96
CA ARG A 109 11.39 10.04 2.53
C ARG A 109 11.19 10.75 1.20
N MET A 110 10.35 10.21 0.32
CA MET A 110 10.06 10.75 -1.02
C MET A 110 8.53 10.86 -1.24
N PRO A 111 7.85 11.82 -0.59
CA PRO A 111 6.39 11.93 -0.67
C PRO A 111 5.85 12.12 -2.09
N ALA A 112 6.61 12.76 -2.98
CA ALA A 112 6.26 12.98 -4.38
C ALA A 112 6.51 11.76 -5.30
N GLY A 113 7.04 10.65 -4.78
CA GLY A 113 7.28 9.43 -5.56
C GLY A 113 5.98 8.82 -6.11
N SER A 114 6.00 8.37 -7.36
CA SER A 114 4.86 7.72 -8.03
C SER A 114 4.68 6.26 -7.58
N ASN A 115 3.53 5.66 -7.92
CA ASN A 115 3.34 4.22 -7.79
C ASN A 115 4.19 3.44 -8.82
N PRO A 116 4.61 2.20 -8.53
CA PRO A 116 4.53 1.58 -7.21
C PRO A 116 5.72 1.99 -6.33
N SER A 117 5.44 2.22 -5.04
CA SER A 117 6.45 2.26 -3.99
C SER A 117 6.43 0.92 -3.23
N TYR A 118 7.25 0.77 -2.19
CA TYR A 118 7.37 -0.49 -1.47
C TYR A 118 7.72 -0.27 0.00
N LEU A 119 7.47 -1.30 0.80
CA LEU A 119 8.01 -1.50 2.12
C LEU A 119 8.98 -2.69 2.08
N THR A 120 10.09 -2.59 2.81
CA THR A 120 10.96 -3.76 3.06
C THR A 120 10.25 -4.77 3.96
N PRO A 121 10.72 -6.03 4.06
CA PRO A 121 10.14 -7.02 4.98
C PRO A 121 10.02 -6.54 6.43
N GLU A 122 11.05 -5.86 6.94
CA GLU A 122 11.06 -5.31 8.31
C GLU A 122 10.05 -4.17 8.48
N GLN A 123 9.98 -3.26 7.51
CA GLN A 123 9.02 -2.16 7.51
C GLN A 123 7.58 -2.70 7.43
N TRP A 124 7.35 -3.73 6.63
CA TRP A 124 6.04 -4.36 6.52
C TRP A 124 5.62 -5.04 7.83
N ALA A 125 6.54 -5.72 8.52
CA ALA A 125 6.28 -6.32 9.82
C ALA A 125 5.81 -5.27 10.85
N VAL A 126 6.43 -4.08 10.88
CA VAL A 126 6.00 -2.96 11.73
C VAL A 126 4.60 -2.48 11.38
N VAL A 127 4.30 -2.27 10.09
CA VAL A 127 2.95 -1.82 9.68
C VAL A 127 1.88 -2.83 10.09
N ARG A 128 2.14 -4.13 9.98
CA ARG A 128 1.23 -5.18 10.48
C ARG A 128 1.08 -5.14 12.00
N ALA A 129 2.14 -4.86 12.75
CA ALA A 129 2.05 -4.74 14.20
C ALA A 129 1.25 -3.51 14.65
N LEU A 130 1.28 -2.42 13.87
CA LEU A 130 0.53 -1.19 14.13
C LEU A 130 -0.97 -1.30 13.76
N SER A 131 -1.38 -2.35 13.07
CA SER A 131 -2.79 -2.62 12.77
C SER A 131 -3.11 -4.09 13.01
N PRO A 132 -3.79 -4.45 14.12
CA PRO A 132 -4.18 -5.82 14.42
C PRO A 132 -5.03 -6.49 13.32
N THR A 133 -5.69 -5.70 12.47
CA THR A 133 -6.46 -6.18 11.32
C THR A 133 -5.57 -6.55 10.12
N ALA A 134 -4.39 -5.95 9.98
CA ALA A 134 -3.42 -6.25 8.92
C ALA A 134 -2.65 -7.58 9.11
N GLY A 135 -2.79 -8.23 10.27
CA GLY A 135 -2.13 -9.50 10.59
C GLY A 135 -2.90 -10.76 10.16
N ARG A 136 -4.01 -10.63 9.42
CA ARG A 136 -4.88 -11.75 9.00
C ARG A 136 -4.61 -12.30 7.59
N THR A 137 -3.62 -11.78 6.87
CA THR A 137 -3.23 -12.26 5.54
C THR A 137 -2.13 -13.32 5.56
#